data_AF-A0A3A1P378-F1
#
_entry.id   AF-A0A3A1P378-F1
#
_cell.length_a   1.000
_cell.length_b   1.000
_cell.length_c   1.000
_cell.angle_alpha   90.00
_cell.angle_beta   90.00
_cell.angle_gamma   90.00
#
_symmetry.space_group_name_H-M   'P 1'
#
loop_
_entity.id
_entity.type
_entity.pdbx_description
1 polymer ?
#
loop_
_entity_poly.entity_id
_entity_poly.type
_entity_poly.pdbx_seq_one_letter_code
_entity_poly.pdbx_strand_id
1 'polypeptide(L)' 'MRRAALLIAGSLALAACGQRNELEPAPGRALPPAPYGVSEPLTSSQLLAVDPQAAPKRSVELRSESEEREDDPFDLPPEG' A
#
# COMPACT_ATOMS: atom_id res chain seq x y z
N MET A 1 7.21 -29.87 26.32
CA MET A 1 7.82 -28.66 26.92
C MET A 1 8.64 -27.87 25.89
N ARG A 2 9.87 -28.27 25.53
CA ARG A 2 10.74 -27.49 24.60
C ARG A 2 10.15 -27.25 23.20
N ARG A 3 9.51 -28.25 22.59
CA ARG A 3 8.90 -28.12 21.25
C ARG A 3 7.72 -27.13 21.24
N ALA A 4 6.89 -27.16 22.28
CA ALA A 4 5.78 -26.22 22.42
C ALA A 4 6.31 -24.78 22.62
N ALA A 5 7.36 -24.60 23.42
CA ALA A 5 8.00 -23.30 23.59
C ALA A 5 8.58 -22.73 22.28
N LEU A 6 9.20 -23.59 21.44
CA LEU A 6 9.71 -23.18 20.12
C LEU A 6 8.58 -22.77 19.15
N LEU A 7 7.46 -23.50 19.15
CA LEU A 7 6.31 -23.17 18.32
C LEU A 7 5.66 -21.85 18.73
N ILE A 8 5.53 -21.60 20.04
CA ILE A 8 4.99 -20.35 20.57
C ILE A 8 5.93 -19.17 20.27
N ALA A 9 7.24 -19.33 20.46
CA ALA A 9 8.21 -18.28 20.14
C ALA A 9 8.20 -17.95 18.63
N GLY A 10 8.07 -18.96 17.78
CA GLY A 10 7.93 -18.78 16.33
C GLY A 10 6.68 -17.98 15.96
N SER A 11 5.51 -18.34 16.52
CA SER A 11 4.27 -17.62 16.20
C SER A 11 4.26 -16.18 16.69
N LEU A 12 4.86 -15.88 17.85
CA LEU A 12 5.01 -14.51 18.34
C LEU A 12 5.94 -13.66 17.44
N ALA A 13 7.00 -14.26 16.89
CA ALA A 13 7.90 -13.55 15.99
C ALA A 13 7.22 -13.13 14.68
N LEU A 14 6.27 -13.92 14.17
CA LEU A 14 5.50 -13.57 12.96
C LEU A 14 4.51 -12.42 13.19
N ALA A 15 4.04 -12.23 14.43
CA ALA A 15 3.07 -11.17 14.75
C ALA A 15 3.68 -9.75 14.69
N ALA A 16 5.00 -9.61 14.65
CA ALA A 16 5.68 -8.31 14.62
C ALA A 16 5.75 -7.67 13.21
N CYS A 17 5.53 -8.43 12.14
CA CYS A 17 5.58 -7.93 10.76
C CYS A 17 4.16 -7.53 10.30
N GLY A 18 3.79 -6.26 10.46
CA GLY A 18 2.51 -5.75 9.94
C GLY A 18 1.83 -4.64 10.74
N GLN A 19 2.47 -4.09 11.77
CA GLN A 19 1.91 -2.99 12.54
C GLN A 19 1.70 -1.75 11.66
N ARG A 20 0.47 -1.23 11.63
CA ARG A 20 0.08 -0.01 10.90
C ARG A 20 -0.26 1.07 11.90
N ASN A 21 0.71 1.93 12.18
CA ASN A 21 0.54 3.13 12.99
C ASN A 21 0.98 4.35 12.17
N GLU A 22 0.64 5.54 12.63
CA GLU A 22 1.20 6.79 12.09
C GLU A 22 2.73 6.71 12.16
N LEU A 23 3.41 7.09 11.07
CA LEU A 23 4.86 7.12 11.04
C LEU A 23 5.37 8.36 11.77
N GLU A 24 6.35 8.16 12.64
CA GLU A 24 7.09 9.20 13.33
C GLU A 24 8.51 9.33 12.77
N PRO A 25 9.12 10.53 12.80
CA PRO A 25 10.54 10.68 12.50
C PRO A 25 11.40 9.82 13.41
N ALA A 26 12.56 9.39 12.90
CA ALA A 26 13.56 8.75 13.74
C ALA A 26 13.97 9.68 14.92
N PRO A 27 14.39 9.12 16.07
CA PRO A 27 14.78 9.92 17.23
C PRO A 27 15.80 11.01 16.88
N GLY A 28 15.55 12.24 17.32
CA GLY A 28 16.41 13.40 17.03
C GLY A 28 16.28 13.96 15.61
N ARG A 29 15.33 13.47 14.80
CA ARG A 29 14.99 14.02 13.49
C ARG A 29 13.64 14.74 13.54
N ALA A 30 13.49 15.74 12.70
CA ALA A 30 12.24 16.45 12.49
C ALA A 30 11.70 16.16 11.09
N LEU A 31 10.42 16.45 10.88
CA LEU A 31 9.83 16.49 9.55
C LEU A 31 10.49 17.59 8.69
N PRO A 32 10.41 17.48 7.35
CA PRO A 32 10.82 18.55 6.46
C PRO A 32 10.15 19.89 6.84
N PRO A 33 10.83 21.03 6.61
CA PRO A 33 10.24 22.34 6.86
C PRO A 33 8.99 22.56 6.00
N ALA A 34 8.15 23.49 6.43
CA ALA A 34 6.96 23.86 5.69
C ALA A 34 7.30 24.27 4.26
N PRO A 35 6.52 23.83 3.26
CA PRO A 35 6.67 24.30 1.89
C PRO A 35 6.33 25.79 1.81
N TYR A 36 6.81 26.44 0.74
CA TYR A 36 6.62 27.88 0.55
C TYR A 36 5.13 28.26 0.61
N GLY A 37 4.82 29.29 1.40
CA GLY A 37 3.45 29.80 1.57
C GLY A 37 2.60 29.04 2.57
N VAL A 38 3.15 28.01 3.24
CA VAL A 38 2.46 27.27 4.31
C VAL A 38 3.09 27.63 5.66
N SER A 39 2.24 27.85 6.67
CA SER A 39 2.68 28.27 8.01
C SER A 39 3.25 27.13 8.86
N GLU A 40 2.87 25.89 8.57
CA GLU A 40 3.21 24.72 9.38
C GLU A 40 3.80 23.59 8.51
N PRO A 41 4.73 22.78 9.05
CA PRO A 41 5.20 21.57 8.40
C PRO A 41 4.05 20.59 8.10
N LEU A 42 4.16 19.88 6.98
CA LEU A 42 3.21 18.83 6.63
C LEU A 42 3.31 17.63 7.59
N THR A 43 2.21 16.92 7.79
CA THR A 43 2.20 15.67 8.57
C THR A 43 2.89 14.53 7.83
N SER A 44 3.25 13.45 8.52
CA SER A 44 3.81 12.26 7.86
C SER A 44 2.84 11.66 6.84
N SER A 45 1.55 11.60 7.17
CA SER A 45 0.49 11.17 6.24
C SER A 45 0.38 12.05 4.99
N GLN A 46 0.52 13.37 5.11
CA GLN A 46 0.51 14.29 3.98
C GLN A 46 1.76 14.15 3.09
N LEU A 47 2.93 13.94 3.69
CA LEU A 47 4.19 13.76 2.94
C LEU A 47 4.25 12.44 2.16
N LEU A 48 3.52 11.42 2.63
CA LEU A 48 3.44 10.10 1.99
C LEU A 48 2.28 10.01 1.00
N ALA A 49 1.42 11.04 0.93
CA ALA A 49 0.37 11.09 -0.05
C ALA A 49 0.97 11.19 -1.46
N VAL A 50 0.55 10.28 -2.35
CA VAL A 50 1.04 10.28 -3.72
C VAL A 50 0.35 11.38 -4.52
N ASP A 51 1.14 12.20 -5.21
CA ASP A 51 0.59 13.22 -6.10
C ASP A 51 -0.26 12.58 -7.20
N PRO A 52 -1.38 13.21 -7.61
CA PRO A 52 -2.22 12.70 -8.69
C PRO A 52 -1.48 12.49 -10.01
N GLN A 53 -0.42 13.27 -10.26
CA GLN A 53 0.42 13.14 -11.45
C GLN A 53 1.44 11.99 -11.32
N ALA A 54 1.83 11.61 -10.10
CA ALA A 54 2.74 10.50 -9.85
C ALA A 54 2.03 9.14 -9.96
N ALA A 55 0.74 9.09 -9.63
CA ALA A 55 -0.10 7.90 -9.82
C ALA A 55 -1.47 8.30 -10.43
N PRO A 56 -1.50 8.64 -11.72
CA PRO A 56 -2.72 9.08 -12.38
C PRO A 56 -3.73 7.94 -12.43
N LYS A 57 -4.99 8.26 -12.14
CA LYS A 57 -6.09 7.32 -12.33
C LYS A 57 -6.21 6.97 -13.81
N ARG A 58 -6.40 5.69 -14.11
CA ARG A 58 -6.70 5.24 -15.47
C ARG A 58 -8.11 5.69 -15.83
N SER A 59 -8.23 6.59 -16.80
CA SER A 59 -9.50 7.28 -17.13
C SER A 59 -10.51 6.40 -17.89
N VAL A 60 -10.04 5.37 -18.60
CA VAL A 60 -10.86 4.48 -19.43
C VAL A 60 -11.00 3.07 -18.88
N GLU A 61 -10.33 2.77 -17.77
CA GLU A 61 -10.44 1.48 -17.12
C GLU A 61 -11.66 1.51 -16.19
N LEU A 62 -12.73 0.82 -16.57
CA LEU A 62 -13.94 0.70 -15.73
C LEU A 62 -13.69 -0.14 -14.46
N ARG A 63 -12.59 -0.90 -14.43
CA ARG A 63 -12.24 -1.82 -13.36
C ARG A 63 -11.05 -1.30 -12.54
N SER A 64 -11.25 -1.14 -11.24
CA SER A 64 -10.16 -0.78 -10.32
C SER A 64 -9.26 -1.96 -9.95
N GLU A 65 -9.73 -3.19 -10.15
CA GLU A 65 -9.04 -4.41 -9.76
C GLU A 65 -9.20 -5.53 -10.80
N SER A 66 -8.44 -6.60 -10.63
CA SER A 66 -8.46 -7.78 -11.49
C SER A 66 -9.72 -8.61 -11.21
N GLU A 67 -10.84 -8.21 -11.80
CA GLU A 67 -12.07 -9.00 -11.83
C GLU A 67 -11.98 -10.12 -12.89
N GLU A 68 -12.67 -11.23 -12.64
CA GLU A 68 -12.80 -12.32 -13.61
C GLU A 68 -13.60 -11.85 -14.84
N ARG A 69 -13.11 -12.20 -16.04
CA ARG A 69 -13.75 -11.81 -17.31
C ARG A 69 -14.72 -12.89 -17.75
N GLU A 70 -15.89 -12.49 -18.21
CA GLU A 70 -16.80 -13.40 -18.90
C GLU A 70 -16.17 -13.90 -20.19
N ASP A 71 -16.47 -15.14 -20.56
CA ASP A 71 -16.06 -15.74 -21.83
C ASP A 71 -16.56 -14.88 -23.00
N ASP A 72 -15.70 -14.64 -23.99
CA ASP A 72 -16.03 -13.82 -25.15
C ASP A 72 -16.98 -14.60 -26.08
N PRO A 73 -18.23 -14.15 -26.27
CA PRO A 73 -19.19 -14.86 -27.11
C PRO A 73 -18.79 -14.87 -28.59
N PHE A 74 -17.79 -14.09 -28.98
CA PHE A 74 -17.27 -14.00 -30.34
C PHE A 74 -15.91 -14.71 -30.53
N ASP A 75 -15.41 -15.42 -29.52
CA ASP A 75 -14.21 -16.27 -29.65
C ASP A 75 -14.57 -17.58 -30.37
N LEU A 76 -14.95 -17.45 -31.65
CA LEU A 76 -15.35 -18.55 -32.52
C LEU A 76 -14.13 -19.10 -33.29
N PRO A 77 -14.04 -20.43 -33.51
CA PRO A 77 -12.98 -21.02 -34.31
C PRO A 77 -13.05 -20.58 -35.80
N PRO A 78 -11.93 -20.56 -36.54
CA PRO A 78 -11.92 -20.22 -37.96
C PRO A 78 -12.69 -21.25 -38.80
N GLU A 79 -13.34 -20.79 -39.87
CA GLU A 79 -14.06 -21.66 -40.80
C GLU A 79 -13.08 -22.37 -41.74
N GLY A 80 -13.15 -23.70 -41.76
CA GLY A 80 -12.28 -24.59 -42.55
C GLY A 80 -12.80 -24.87 -43.95
#